data_AF-A0AAF0HSQ0-F1
#
_entry.id   AF-A0AAF0HSQ0-F1
#
_cell.length_a   1.000
_cell.length_b   1.000
_cell.length_c   1.000
_cell.angle_alpha   90.00
_cell.angle_beta   90.00
_cell.angle_gamma   90.00
#
_symmetry.space_group_name_H-M   'P 1'
#
loop_
_entity.id
_entity.type
_entity.pdbx_description
1 polymer ?
#
loop_
_entity_poly.entity_id
_entity_poly.type
_entity_poly.pdbx_seq_one_letter_code
_entity_poly.pdbx_strand_id
1 'polypeptide(L)' 'MKSITLHTAELDNGGTRREAGASIGVGKAKDQIDLDRAKALVANGGAVEEAVAAK' A
#
# COMPACT_ATOMS: atom_id res chain seq x y z
N MET A 1 1.40 -10.66 -6.71
CA MET A 1 1.23 -10.03 -5.37
C MET A 1 0.47 -8.73 -5.59
N LYS A 2 -0.43 -8.33 -4.68
CA LYS A 2 -1.13 -7.03 -4.78
C LYS A 2 -0.27 -5.95 -4.13
N SER A 3 -0.13 -4.81 -4.78
CA SER A 3 0.52 -3.61 -4.25
C SER A 3 -0.32 -2.37 -4.54
N ILE A 4 -0.12 -1.33 -3.74
CA ILE A 4 -0.72 -0.02 -3.96
C ILE A 4 0.38 1.03 -4.03
N THR A 5 0.20 2.04 -4.87
CA THR A 5 1.05 3.23 -4.89
C THR A 5 0.47 4.26 -3.94
N LEU A 6 1.29 4.73 -3.02
CA LEU A 6 0.90 5.71 -2.02
C LEU A 6 0.89 7.12 -2.61
N HIS A 7 -0.13 7.91 -2.30
CA HIS A 7 -0.15 9.37 -2.53
C HIS A 7 0.18 10.15 -1.24
N THR A 8 0.11 9.49 -0.09
CA THR A 8 0.51 10.01 1.22
C THR A 8 1.50 9.06 1.88
N ALA A 9 2.32 9.56 2.81
CA ALA A 9 3.16 8.67 3.61
C ALA A 9 2.31 7.75 4.49
N GLU A 10 2.73 6.50 4.65
CA GLU A 10 2.01 5.46 5.39
C GLU A 10 2.98 4.47 6.04
N LEU A 11 2.59 3.83 7.14
CA LEU A 11 3.40 2.80 7.80
C LEU A 11 3.17 1.42 7.15
N ASP A 12 4.15 0.52 7.20
CA ASP A 12 3.87 -0.92 7.02
C ASP A 12 3.39 -1.56 8.33
N ASN A 13 3.06 -2.85 8.30
CA ASN A 13 2.66 -3.65 9.48
C ASN A 13 3.80 -3.74 10.51
N GLY A 14 5.05 -3.50 10.11
CA GLY A 14 6.23 -3.43 10.94
C GLY A 14 6.49 -2.05 11.54
N GLY A 15 5.67 -1.05 11.23
CA GLY A 15 5.83 0.33 11.69
C GLY A 15 6.88 1.13 10.91
N THR A 16 7.35 0.65 9.76
CA THR A 16 8.27 1.41 8.90
C THR A 16 7.49 2.37 8.04
N ARG A 17 7.87 3.65 8.04
CA ARG A 17 7.25 4.66 7.18
C ARG A 17 7.70 4.52 5.73
N ARG A 18 6.73 4.50 4.82
CA ARG A 18 6.88 4.63 3.37
C ARG A 18 6.39 6.01 2.95
N GLU A 19 7.13 6.65 2.06
CA GLU A 19 6.81 7.99 1.57
C GLU A 19 5.78 7.95 0.43
N ALA A 20 5.16 9.11 0.15
CA ALA A 20 4.30 9.26 -1.01
C ALA A 20 5.09 8.95 -2.31
N GLY A 21 4.43 8.29 -3.26
CA GLY A 21 5.01 7.76 -4.49
C GLY A 21 5.61 6.36 -4.35
N ALA A 22 5.80 5.85 -3.12
CA ALA A 22 6.27 4.48 -2.92
C ALA A 22 5.15 3.46 -3.17
N SER A 23 5.53 2.32 -3.73
CA SER A 23 4.67 1.13 -3.75
C SER A 23 4.83 0.36 -2.44
N ILE A 24 3.71 -0.05 -1.86
CA ILE A 24 3.68 -0.94 -0.70
C ILE A 24 2.87 -2.20 -1.02
N GLY A 25 3.40 -3.36 -0.62
CA GLY A 25 2.71 -4.63 -0.78
C GLY A 25 1.52 -4.73 0.18
N VAL A 26 0.45 -5.40 -0.26
CA VAL A 26 -0.73 -5.67 0.55
C VAL A 26 -0.74 -7.13 0.98
N GLY A 27 -0.75 -7.38 2.29
CA GLY A 27 -0.77 -8.70 2.90
C GLY A 27 -0.43 -8.70 4.39
N LYS A 28 0.02 -9.84 4.90
CA LYS A 28 0.28 -10.05 6.34
C LYS A 28 1.75 -10.01 6.72
N ALA A 29 2.65 -9.79 5.76
CA ALA A 29 4.07 -9.68 6.06
C ALA A 29 4.38 -8.37 6.80
N LYS A 30 5.53 -8.33 7.48
CA LYS A 30 5.96 -7.16 8.26
C LYS A 30 6.18 -5.93 7.38
N ASP A 31 6.68 -6.12 6.16
CA ASP A 31 6.98 -5.07 5.18
C ASP A 31 5.78 -4.71 4.27
N GLN A 32 4.58 -5.19 4.61
CA GLN A 32 3.33 -4.98 3.88
C GLN A 32 2.31 -4.24 4.74
N ILE A 33 1.19 -3.80 4.16
CA ILE A 33 -0.01 -3.37 4.91
C ILE A 33 -1.11 -4.41 4.81
N ASP A 34 -1.93 -4.51 5.85
CA ASP A 34 -3.13 -5.34 5.80
C ASP A 34 -4.14 -4.88 4.76
N LEU A 35 -5.01 -5.81 4.35
CA LEU A 35 -5.99 -5.60 3.30
C LEU A 35 -7.01 -4.50 3.65
N ASP A 36 -7.39 -4.39 4.92
CA ASP A 36 -8.41 -3.43 5.35
C ASP A 36 -7.84 -2.02 5.40
N ARG A 37 -6.59 -1.83 5.86
CA ARG A 37 -5.86 -0.56 5.69
C ARG A 37 -5.67 -0.19 4.24
N ALA A 38 -5.24 -1.12 3.38
CA ALA A 38 -5.09 -0.86 1.95
C ALA A 38 -6.39 -0.35 1.32
N LYS A 39 -7.53 -0.99 1.63
CA LYS A 39 -8.85 -0.54 1.17
C LYS A 39 -9.20 0.86 1.68
N ALA A 40 -8.94 1.13 2.96
CA ALA A 40 -9.21 2.44 3.55
C ALA A 40 -8.36 3.55 2.91
N LEU A 41 -7.07 3.29 2.65
CA LEU A 41 -6.17 4.20 1.95
C LEU A 41 -6.66 4.55 0.56
N VAL A 42 -7.06 3.53 -0.22
CA VAL A 42 -7.59 3.74 -1.57
C VAL A 42 -8.92 4.49 -1.52
N ALA A 43 -9.84 4.12 -0.62
CA ALA A 43 -11.15 4.77 -0.48
C ALA A 43 -11.03 6.26 -0.08
N ASN A 44 -10.04 6.60 0.74
CA ASN A 44 -9.75 7.98 1.15
C ASN A 44 -8.90 8.75 0.13
N GLY A 45 -8.53 8.13 -1.01
CA GLY A 45 -7.68 8.74 -2.04
C GLY A 45 -6.19 8.85 -1.69
N GLY A 46 -5.77 8.28 -0.56
CA GLY A 46 -4.38 8.25 -0.10
C GLY A 46 -3.49 7.25 -0.84
N ALA A 47 -4.06 6.37 -1.67
CA ALA A 47 -3.33 5.44 -2.51
C ALA A 47 -4.17 5.01 -3.73
N VAL A 48 -3.53 4.35 -4.69
CA VAL A 48 -4.17 3.71 -5.85
C VAL A 48 -3.69 2.27 -5.99
N GLU A 49 -4.56 1.35 -6.40
CA GLU A 49 -4.14 -0.01 -6.72
C GLU A 49 -3.18 0.01 -7.91
N GLU A 50 -2.01 -0.64 -7.78
CA GLU A 50 -1.17 -0.86 -8.95
C GLU A 50 -1.88 -1.87 -9.84
N ALA A 51 -2.28 -1.42 -11.04
CA ALA A 51 -2.69 -2.32 -12.09
C ALA A 51 -1.48 -3.22 -12.38
N VAL A 52 -1.57 -4.49 -12.01
CA VAL A 52 -0.57 -5.50 -12.38
C VAL A 52 -0.49 -5.45 -13.91
N ALA A 53 0.54 -4.79 -14.43
CA ALA A 53 0.87 -4.83 -15.84
C ALA A 53 1.26 -6.28 -16.12
N ALA A 54 0.28 -7.08 -16.54
CA ALA A 54 0.51 -8.42 -17.02
C ALA A 54 1.45 -8.30 -18.22
N LYS A 55 2.68 -8.76 -18.06
CA LYS A 55 3.61 -8.99 -19.16
C LYS A 55 4.31 -10.32 -18.95
#